data_AF-A0A182T679-F1
#
_entry.id   AF-A0A182T679-F1
#
_cell.length_a   1.000
_cell.length_b   1.000
_cell.length_c   1.000
_cell.angle_alpha   90.00
_cell.angle_beta   90.00
_cell.angle_gamma   90.00
#
_symmetry.space_group_name_H-M   'P 1'
#
loop_
_entity.id
_entity.type
_entity.pdbx_description
1 polymer ?
#
loop_
_entity_poly.entity_id
_entity_poly.type
_entity_poly.pdbx_seq_one_letter_code
_entity_poly.pdbx_strand_id
1 'polypeptide(L)'
;MRYNESGSIVKRLNEDPCFHGIIVQMPLDSETPIDAHLITDAVSPEKDVDGLNTVNEGRVATGDMSGFLPCTPNGCMELIKRTGTPIAGSYAVVIGRSKIVGTPMSELLKWADATVTVAHSKTKNLNLLIKKADILVVAVGRPEMVRGAWIKPGAVVIDCGINSIPDPTKKSGQRLVGDVKYEEALPVASHVTPVPGGVGPMTVAMLMQNTVQSAQRVARRLIEMEFRWCLKPLPLKLTEPVPSDIEIARAQEPKDVSVLAQEIGLIPSEVSLYGTKKAKVSLKVLERLQYEDDAKYVVVAG
;
A
#
# COMPACT_ATOMS: atom_id res chain seq x y z
N MET A 1 -1.68 6.96 23.20
CA MET A 1 -1.08 5.60 23.12
C MET A 1 0.44 5.76 23.14
N ARG A 2 1.21 4.94 23.88
CA ARG A 2 2.69 5.04 23.86
C ARG A 2 3.27 4.26 22.67
N TYR A 3 4.39 4.72 22.08
CA TYR A 3 5.03 4.08 20.92
C TYR A 3 5.25 2.56 21.08
N ASN A 4 5.71 2.13 22.26
CA ASN A 4 5.96 0.72 22.56
C ASN A 4 4.68 -0.13 22.52
N GLU A 5 3.53 0.44 22.88
CA GLU A 5 2.23 -0.22 22.81
C GLU A 5 1.79 -0.36 21.34
N SER A 6 1.85 0.71 20.56
CA SER A 6 1.52 0.70 19.12
C SER A 6 2.35 -0.32 18.35
N GLY A 7 3.67 -0.33 18.53
CA GLY A 7 4.57 -1.27 17.85
C GLY A 7 4.28 -2.72 18.22
N SER A 8 3.97 -3.01 19.49
CA SER A 8 3.61 -4.37 19.92
C SER A 8 2.29 -4.85 19.30
N ILE A 9 1.31 -3.97 19.13
CA ILE A 9 0.03 -4.29 18.50
C ILE A 9 0.23 -4.57 17.00
N VAL A 10 0.96 -3.69 16.29
CA VAL A 10 1.24 -3.87 14.86
C VAL A 10 1.97 -5.19 14.62
N LYS A 11 2.97 -5.52 15.45
CA LYS A 11 3.67 -6.81 15.38
C LYS A 11 2.71 -7.99 15.54
N ARG A 12 1.84 -7.95 16.55
CA ARG A 12 0.85 -9.01 16.78
C ARG A 12 -0.09 -9.18 15.58
N LEU A 13 -0.58 -8.08 14.99
CA LEU A 13 -1.47 -8.13 13.83
C LEU A 13 -0.76 -8.61 12.55
N ASN A 14 0.52 -8.25 12.37
CA ASN A 14 1.35 -8.77 11.29
C ASN A 14 1.46 -10.30 11.36
N GLU A 15 1.62 -10.82 12.56
CA GLU A 15 1.81 -12.24 12.86
C GLU A 15 0.52 -13.07 12.88
N ASP A 16 -0.65 -12.43 12.93
CA ASP A 16 -1.94 -13.11 13.07
C ASP A 16 -2.58 -13.41 11.70
N PRO A 17 -2.76 -14.68 11.31
CA PRO A 17 -3.26 -15.06 9.99
C PRO A 17 -4.73 -14.69 9.77
N CYS A 18 -5.49 -14.41 10.83
CA CYS A 18 -6.90 -14.01 10.72
C CYS A 18 -7.06 -12.58 10.17
N PHE A 19 -6.00 -11.76 10.23
CA PHE A 19 -6.01 -10.39 9.72
C PHE A 19 -5.27 -10.29 8.40
N HIS A 20 -5.99 -9.90 7.35
CA HIS A 20 -5.44 -9.76 6.00
C HIS A 20 -5.02 -8.33 5.66
N GLY A 21 -5.54 -7.33 6.38
CA GLY A 21 -5.24 -5.92 6.15
C GLY A 21 -5.12 -5.17 7.47
N ILE A 22 -4.16 -4.26 7.53
CA ILE A 22 -3.90 -3.39 8.67
C ILE A 22 -3.86 -1.96 8.15
N ILE A 23 -4.54 -1.07 8.86
CA ILE A 23 -4.45 0.37 8.67
C ILE A 23 -4.03 1.03 9.98
N VAL A 24 -3.29 2.13 9.86
CA VAL A 24 -2.92 3.00 10.97
C VAL A 24 -3.64 4.32 10.74
N GLN A 25 -4.69 4.58 11.52
CA GLN A 25 -5.48 5.80 11.37
C GLN A 25 -4.63 7.03 11.70
N MET A 26 -4.67 8.01 10.80
CA MET A 26 -3.97 9.30 10.94
C MET A 26 -4.94 10.47 11.13
N PRO A 27 -4.54 11.56 11.80
CA PRO A 27 -3.28 11.70 12.56
C PRO A 27 -3.29 10.84 13.83
N LEU A 28 -2.11 10.47 14.32
CA LEU A 28 -1.99 9.75 15.58
C LEU A 28 -2.37 10.66 16.76
N ASP A 29 -3.35 10.24 17.55
CA ASP A 29 -3.72 10.90 18.81
C ASP A 29 -2.84 10.37 19.95
N SER A 30 -1.82 11.15 20.31
CA SER A 30 -0.82 10.77 21.30
C SER A 30 -0.31 11.98 22.07
N GLU A 31 -0.24 11.83 23.40
CA GLU A 31 0.38 12.81 24.29
C GLU A 31 1.88 12.97 24.04
N THR A 32 2.53 11.92 23.52
CA THR A 32 3.94 11.92 23.15
C THR A 32 4.11 11.98 21.64
N PRO A 33 5.05 12.78 21.10
CA PRO A 33 5.37 12.76 19.67
C PRO A 33 5.74 11.35 19.21
N ILE A 34 5.08 10.87 18.16
CA ILE A 34 5.37 9.60 17.51
C ILE A 34 5.63 9.89 16.04
N ASP A 35 6.71 9.32 15.49
CA ASP A 35 6.90 9.31 14.05
C ASP A 35 5.89 8.34 13.44
N ALA A 36 4.84 8.91 12.85
CA ALA A 36 3.79 8.15 12.21
C ALA A 36 4.30 7.26 11.08
N HIS A 37 5.36 7.68 10.38
CA HIS A 37 5.93 6.89 9.31
C HIS A 37 6.56 5.60 9.83
N LEU A 38 7.20 5.62 11.00
CA LEU A 38 7.74 4.40 11.61
C LEU A 38 6.62 3.41 11.96
N ILE A 39 5.45 3.90 12.36
CA ILE A 39 4.30 3.03 12.68
C ILE A 39 3.67 2.45 11.41
N THR A 40 3.46 3.26 10.38
CA THR A 40 2.93 2.77 9.09
C THR A 40 3.90 1.80 8.42
N ASP A 41 5.20 2.07 8.49
CA ASP A 41 6.24 1.21 7.89
C ASP A 41 6.46 -0.09 8.69
N ALA A 42 6.06 -0.14 9.96
CA ALA A 42 6.05 -1.36 10.75
C ALA A 42 4.94 -2.35 10.33
N VAL A 43 3.92 -1.90 9.57
CA VAL A 43 2.92 -2.80 8.98
C VAL A 43 3.60 -3.63 7.89
N SER A 44 3.40 -4.94 7.91
CA SER A 44 3.96 -5.84 6.89
C SER A 44 3.51 -5.39 5.49
N PRO A 45 4.40 -5.33 4.48
CA PRO A 45 4.02 -4.97 3.12
C PRO A 45 2.89 -5.83 2.54
N GLU A 46 2.76 -7.09 3.00
CA GLU A 46 1.71 -8.02 2.58
C GLU A 46 0.35 -7.76 3.24
N LYS A 47 0.30 -6.94 4.29
CA LYS A 47 -0.93 -6.54 5.00
C LYS A 47 -1.17 -5.02 4.99
N ASP A 48 -0.28 -4.26 4.37
CA ASP A 48 -0.37 -2.80 4.21
C ASP A 48 -1.39 -2.44 3.12
N VAL A 49 -2.67 -2.58 3.48
CA VAL A 49 -3.80 -2.30 2.58
C VAL A 49 -3.98 -0.80 2.32
N ASP A 50 -3.30 0.07 3.07
CA ASP A 50 -3.26 1.51 2.80
C ASP A 50 -2.18 1.90 1.78
N GLY A 51 -1.21 1.01 1.52
CA GLY A 51 -0.13 1.18 0.56
C GLY A 51 0.95 2.17 1.02
N LEU A 52 1.10 2.42 2.32
CA LEU A 52 2.00 3.42 2.89
C LEU A 52 3.33 2.85 3.41
N ASN A 53 3.53 1.54 3.31
CA ASN A 53 4.80 0.91 3.61
C ASN A 53 5.83 1.26 2.52
N THR A 54 7.07 1.56 2.93
CA THR A 54 8.16 1.96 2.03
C THR A 54 8.41 0.93 0.92
N VAL A 55 8.19 -0.36 1.17
CA VAL A 55 8.31 -1.43 0.16
C VAL A 55 7.22 -1.29 -0.92
N ASN A 56 5.97 -1.05 -0.54
CA ASN A 56 4.89 -0.86 -1.50
C ASN A 56 5.05 0.46 -2.28
N GLU A 57 5.40 1.55 -1.59
CA GLU A 57 5.73 2.83 -2.23
C GLU A 57 6.91 2.67 -3.20
N GLY A 58 7.96 1.94 -2.80
CA GLY A 58 9.13 1.67 -3.63
C GLY A 58 8.81 0.85 -4.88
N ARG A 59 7.93 -0.15 -4.77
CA ARG A 59 7.42 -0.91 -5.92
C ARG A 59 6.69 0.01 -6.91
N VAL A 60 5.79 0.85 -6.43
CA VAL A 60 5.08 1.83 -7.28
C VAL A 60 6.06 2.78 -7.96
N ALA A 61 7.08 3.28 -7.25
CA ALA A 61 8.08 4.17 -7.83
C ALA A 61 8.87 3.53 -8.98
N THR A 62 9.16 2.23 -8.89
CA THR A 62 9.86 1.46 -9.93
C THR A 62 8.95 0.85 -10.99
N GLY A 63 7.63 1.04 -10.90
CA GLY A 63 6.66 0.55 -11.88
C GLY A 63 6.15 -0.86 -11.61
N ASP A 64 6.49 -1.43 -10.46
CA ASP A 64 5.94 -2.69 -9.99
C ASP A 64 4.58 -2.46 -9.31
N MET A 65 3.51 -2.80 -10.03
CA MET A 65 2.13 -2.70 -9.55
C MET A 65 1.63 -3.99 -8.87
N SER A 66 2.53 -4.92 -8.54
CA SER A 66 2.17 -6.18 -7.85
C SER A 66 1.89 -6.00 -6.36
N GLY A 67 2.35 -4.90 -5.75
CA GLY A 67 2.10 -4.53 -4.35
C GLY A 67 0.68 -4.00 -4.11
N PHE A 68 0.49 -3.30 -3.00
CA PHE A 68 -0.70 -2.48 -2.78
C PHE A 68 -0.45 -1.05 -3.25
N LEU A 69 -1.43 -0.47 -3.96
CA LEU A 69 -1.37 0.93 -4.36
C LEU A 69 -1.91 1.82 -3.24
N PRO A 70 -1.31 2.98 -2.97
CA PRO A 70 -1.83 3.91 -1.97
C PRO A 70 -3.28 4.30 -2.25
N CYS A 71 -4.16 4.19 -1.24
CA CYS A 71 -5.61 4.26 -1.44
C CYS A 71 -6.07 5.55 -2.11
N THR A 72 -5.56 6.70 -1.64
CA THR A 72 -5.97 8.01 -2.14
C THR A 72 -5.51 8.24 -3.60
N PRO A 73 -4.21 8.08 -3.94
CA PRO A 73 -3.76 8.10 -5.33
C PRO A 73 -4.48 7.12 -6.25
N ASN A 74 -4.73 5.88 -5.81
CA ASN A 74 -5.46 4.90 -6.61
C ASN A 74 -6.91 5.33 -6.84
N GLY A 75 -7.54 5.94 -5.84
CA GLY A 75 -8.89 6.53 -5.95
C GLY A 75 -8.93 7.68 -6.96
N CYS A 76 -7.90 8.53 -6.97
CA CYS A 76 -7.74 9.57 -7.98
C CYS A 76 -7.60 8.98 -9.39
N MET A 77 -6.77 7.95 -9.57
CA MET A 77 -6.62 7.25 -10.86
C MET A 77 -7.94 6.68 -11.35
N GLU A 78 -8.74 6.07 -10.47
CA GLU A 78 -10.06 5.55 -10.81
C GLU A 78 -11.03 6.66 -11.22
N LEU A 79 -11.04 7.79 -10.51
CA LEU A 79 -11.86 8.96 -10.88
C LEU A 79 -11.47 9.52 -12.25
N ILE A 80 -10.17 9.63 -12.54
CA ILE A 80 -9.67 10.07 -13.85
C ILE A 80 -10.11 9.09 -14.94
N LYS A 81 -9.95 7.77 -14.73
CA LYS A 81 -10.38 6.77 -15.72
C LYS A 81 -11.87 6.87 -16.04
N ARG A 82 -12.70 7.16 -15.03
CA ARG A 82 -14.16 7.30 -15.19
C ARG A 82 -14.59 8.53 -15.99
N THR A 83 -13.73 9.53 -16.17
CA THR A 83 -14.04 10.66 -17.08
C THR A 83 -13.93 10.27 -18.56
N GLY A 84 -13.31 9.14 -18.87
CA GLY A 84 -12.99 8.73 -20.24
C GLY A 84 -11.84 9.53 -20.88
N THR A 85 -11.18 10.42 -20.14
CA THR A 85 -10.02 11.17 -20.62
C THR A 85 -8.79 10.26 -20.70
N PRO A 86 -8.12 10.16 -21.87
CA PRO A 86 -6.89 9.38 -21.98
C PRO A 86 -5.79 9.95 -21.06
N ILE A 87 -5.23 9.11 -20.21
CA ILE A 87 -4.08 9.47 -19.36
C ILE A 87 -2.78 9.43 -20.17
N ALA A 88 -2.64 8.42 -21.03
CA ALA A 88 -1.48 8.26 -21.88
C ALA A 88 -1.31 9.47 -22.82
N GLY A 89 -0.11 10.04 -22.82
CA GLY A 89 0.24 11.24 -23.61
C GLY A 89 -0.28 12.56 -23.04
N SER A 90 -1.07 12.55 -21.95
CA SER A 90 -1.54 13.77 -21.30
C SER A 90 -0.42 14.48 -20.55
N TYR A 91 -0.51 15.81 -20.44
CA TYR A 91 0.34 16.58 -19.53
C TYR A 91 -0.36 16.71 -18.17
N ALA A 92 0.16 16.03 -17.16
CA ALA A 92 -0.41 16.02 -15.82
C ALA A 92 0.41 16.88 -14.84
N VAL A 93 -0.27 17.66 -14.00
CA VAL A 93 0.35 18.44 -12.92
C VAL A 93 -0.17 17.94 -11.58
N VAL A 94 0.75 17.56 -10.69
CA VAL A 94 0.45 17.20 -9.30
C VAL A 94 0.96 18.31 -8.40
N ILE A 95 0.08 18.96 -7.65
CA ILE A 95 0.45 19.98 -6.67
C ILE A 95 0.47 19.33 -5.29
N GLY A 96 1.65 19.21 -4.71
CA GLY A 96 1.90 18.46 -3.48
C GLY A 96 2.87 17.32 -3.73
N ARG A 97 3.72 17.05 -2.72
CA ARG A 97 4.75 15.99 -2.76
C ARG A 97 4.84 15.23 -1.44
N SER A 98 3.68 15.09 -0.78
CA SER A 98 3.58 14.27 0.42
C SER A 98 3.82 12.80 0.06
N LYS A 99 4.32 12.02 1.02
CA LYS A 99 4.48 10.57 0.89
C LYS A 99 3.13 9.87 0.61
N ILE A 100 2.07 10.36 1.26
CA ILE A 100 0.72 9.74 1.22
C ILE A 100 -0.01 9.98 -0.11
N VAL A 101 0.15 11.15 -0.73
CA VAL A 101 -0.64 11.50 -1.93
C VAL A 101 0.23 11.98 -3.07
N GLY A 102 0.96 13.08 -2.89
CA GLY A 102 1.60 13.78 -4.02
C GLY A 102 2.62 12.92 -4.78
N THR A 103 3.55 12.30 -4.05
CA THR A 103 4.59 11.45 -4.66
C THR A 103 3.97 10.22 -5.35
N PRO A 104 3.21 9.35 -4.67
CA PRO A 104 2.64 8.17 -5.33
C PRO A 104 1.65 8.52 -6.46
N MET A 105 0.90 9.61 -6.36
CA MET A 105 0.06 10.09 -7.46
C MET A 105 0.89 10.40 -8.72
N SER A 106 2.04 11.06 -8.54
CA SER A 106 2.92 11.37 -9.67
C SER A 106 3.51 10.11 -10.31
N GLU A 107 3.85 9.10 -9.50
CA GLU A 107 4.33 7.81 -10.01
C GLU A 107 3.24 7.04 -10.75
N LEU A 108 2.00 6.99 -10.23
CA LEU A 108 0.88 6.32 -10.89
C LEU A 108 0.53 6.97 -12.24
N LEU A 109 0.55 8.30 -12.32
CA LEU A 109 0.33 9.02 -13.59
C LEU A 109 1.46 8.75 -14.59
N LYS A 110 2.72 8.75 -14.12
CA LYS A 110 3.90 8.45 -14.95
C LYS A 110 3.81 7.05 -15.55
N TRP A 111 3.46 6.05 -14.74
CA TRP A 111 3.30 4.66 -15.19
C TRP A 111 2.00 4.42 -15.98
N ALA A 112 1.11 5.41 -16.04
CA ALA A 112 -0.02 5.46 -16.96
C ALA A 112 0.28 6.29 -18.22
N ASP A 113 1.58 6.46 -18.54
CA ASP A 113 2.11 7.14 -19.73
C ASP A 113 1.80 8.65 -19.83
N ALA A 114 1.50 9.31 -18.70
CA ALA A 114 1.41 10.78 -18.68
C ALA A 114 2.79 11.44 -18.58
N THR A 115 2.93 12.63 -19.17
CA THR A 115 4.05 13.53 -18.84
C THR A 115 3.73 14.28 -17.56
N VAL A 116 4.43 13.99 -16.47
CA VAL A 116 4.08 14.49 -15.13
C VAL A 116 5.00 15.63 -14.68
N THR A 117 4.42 16.70 -14.16
CA THR A 117 5.13 17.76 -13.43
C THR A 117 4.65 17.83 -11.98
N VAL A 118 5.58 17.69 -11.03
CA VAL A 118 5.30 17.84 -9.60
C VAL A 118 5.61 19.26 -9.16
N ALA A 119 4.62 19.92 -8.55
CA ALA A 119 4.73 21.27 -8.00
C ALA A 119 4.57 21.29 -6.48
N HIS A 120 5.13 22.31 -5.83
CA HIS A 120 5.10 22.46 -4.37
C HIS A 120 5.26 23.93 -3.97
N SER A 121 5.35 24.19 -2.66
CA SER A 121 5.43 25.55 -2.07
C SER A 121 6.58 26.45 -2.56
N LYS A 122 7.58 25.89 -3.24
CA LYS A 122 8.73 26.64 -3.79
C LYS A 122 8.68 26.75 -5.32
N THR A 123 7.65 26.22 -5.96
CA THR A 123 7.46 26.29 -7.40
C THR A 123 7.14 27.73 -7.82
N LYS A 124 7.97 28.29 -8.69
CA LYS A 124 7.73 29.60 -9.30
C LYS A 124 6.69 29.46 -10.42
N ASN A 125 5.88 30.50 -10.62
CA ASN A 125 4.89 30.58 -11.70
C ASN A 125 3.94 29.37 -11.74
N LEU A 126 3.49 28.91 -10.56
CA LEU A 126 2.62 27.74 -10.41
C LEU A 126 1.39 27.79 -11.33
N ASN A 127 0.76 28.96 -11.44
CA ASN A 127 -0.38 29.21 -12.32
C ASN A 127 -0.09 28.87 -13.79
N LEU A 128 1.13 29.11 -14.30
CA LEU A 128 1.48 28.82 -15.69
C LEU A 128 1.62 27.31 -15.96
N LEU A 129 2.03 26.55 -14.95
CA LEU A 129 2.09 25.09 -15.05
C LEU A 129 0.67 24.50 -15.07
N ILE A 130 -0.18 24.96 -14.16
CA ILE A 130 -1.59 24.54 -14.08
C ILE A 130 -2.33 24.86 -15.39
N LYS A 131 -2.03 26.01 -16.02
CA LYS A 131 -2.70 26.44 -17.25
C LYS A 131 -2.44 25.53 -18.46
N LYS A 132 -1.42 24.68 -18.39
CA LYS A 132 -1.08 23.71 -19.44
C LYS A 132 -1.62 22.31 -19.16
N ALA A 133 -1.98 22.02 -17.91
CA ALA A 133 -2.33 20.68 -17.43
C ALA A 133 -3.64 20.18 -18.05
N ASP A 134 -3.59 19.01 -18.70
CA ASP A 134 -4.78 18.24 -19.10
C ASP A 134 -5.42 17.57 -17.89
N ILE A 135 -4.57 17.10 -16.97
CA ILE A 135 -4.96 16.49 -15.69
C ILE A 135 -4.29 17.27 -14.57
N LEU A 136 -5.08 17.77 -13.63
CA LEU A 136 -4.61 18.48 -12.46
C LEU A 136 -5.01 17.73 -11.20
N VAL A 137 -4.03 17.31 -10.39
CA VAL A 137 -4.28 16.73 -9.06
C VAL A 137 -3.74 17.68 -7.99
N VAL A 138 -4.57 18.06 -7.02
CA VAL A 138 -4.22 19.03 -5.96
C VAL A 138 -4.32 18.38 -4.59
N ALA A 139 -3.22 18.37 -3.85
CA ALA A 139 -3.10 17.75 -2.53
C ALA A 139 -2.12 18.55 -1.63
N VAL A 140 -2.50 19.78 -1.30
CA VAL A 140 -1.67 20.73 -0.52
C VAL A 140 -2.24 21.08 0.85
N GLY A 141 -3.53 20.84 1.11
CA GLY A 141 -4.18 21.20 2.37
C GLY A 141 -4.23 22.71 2.58
N ARG A 142 -4.60 23.46 1.53
CA ARG A 142 -4.76 24.91 1.54
C ARG A 142 -6.10 25.27 0.91
N PRO A 143 -7.09 25.73 1.69
CA PRO A 143 -8.45 25.90 1.23
C PRO A 143 -8.51 26.85 0.03
N GLU A 144 -9.13 26.39 -1.05
CA GLU A 144 -9.46 27.19 -2.24
C GLU A 144 -8.27 27.95 -2.88
N MET A 145 -7.04 27.45 -2.70
CA MET A 145 -5.81 28.07 -3.21
C MET A 145 -5.78 28.11 -4.74
N VAL A 146 -6.20 27.03 -5.40
CA VAL A 146 -6.22 26.94 -6.87
C VAL A 146 -7.48 27.60 -7.41
N ARG A 147 -7.30 28.67 -8.19
CA ARG A 147 -8.39 29.47 -8.76
C ARG A 147 -8.77 28.99 -10.16
N GLY A 148 -10.03 29.20 -10.56
CA GLY A 148 -10.54 28.77 -11.87
C GLY A 148 -9.74 29.33 -13.05
N ALA A 149 -9.28 30.58 -12.93
CA ALA A 149 -8.47 31.24 -13.95
C ALA A 149 -7.14 30.52 -14.26
N TRP A 150 -6.62 29.70 -13.34
CA TRP A 150 -5.38 28.96 -13.52
C TRP A 150 -5.60 27.65 -14.27
N ILE A 151 -6.82 27.12 -14.27
CA ILE A 151 -7.16 25.84 -14.87
C ILE A 151 -7.18 25.98 -16.41
N LYS A 152 -6.67 24.96 -17.09
CA LYS A 152 -6.79 24.82 -18.55
C LYS A 152 -8.24 24.49 -18.90
N PRO A 153 -8.86 25.19 -19.86
CA PRO A 153 -10.20 24.82 -20.34
C PRO A 153 -10.25 23.36 -20.80
N GLY A 154 -11.24 22.61 -20.31
CA GLY A 154 -11.40 21.19 -20.61
C GLY A 154 -10.56 20.23 -19.77
N ALA A 155 -9.75 20.70 -18.81
CA ALA A 155 -8.96 19.84 -17.94
C ALA A 155 -9.81 18.96 -17.02
N VAL A 156 -9.25 17.82 -16.59
CA VAL A 156 -9.75 17.01 -15.48
C VAL A 156 -9.08 17.50 -14.19
N VAL A 157 -9.88 17.88 -13.20
CA VAL A 157 -9.40 18.41 -11.92
C VAL A 157 -9.78 17.47 -10.78
N ILE A 158 -8.78 16.92 -10.11
CA ILE A 158 -8.91 16.08 -8.92
C ILE A 158 -8.43 16.87 -7.69
N ASP A 159 -9.33 17.07 -6.75
CA ASP A 159 -9.10 17.81 -5.50
C ASP A 159 -9.09 16.83 -4.31
N CYS A 160 -7.90 16.60 -3.78
CA CYS A 160 -7.68 15.75 -2.61
C CYS A 160 -7.73 16.54 -1.30
N GLY A 161 -7.91 17.86 -1.36
CA GLY A 161 -7.93 18.73 -0.19
C GLY A 161 -9.14 18.45 0.70
N ILE A 162 -8.92 18.40 2.01
CA ILE A 162 -9.99 18.37 3.01
C ILE A 162 -9.64 19.42 4.05
N ASN A 163 -10.22 20.61 3.90
CA ASN A 163 -9.98 21.75 4.77
C ASN A 163 -11.27 22.13 5.47
N SER A 164 -11.24 22.25 6.80
CA SER A 164 -12.39 22.75 7.57
C SER A 164 -12.30 24.26 7.70
N ILE A 165 -13.38 24.96 7.35
CA ILE A 165 -13.48 26.42 7.49
C ILE A 165 -14.76 26.78 8.26
N PRO A 166 -14.77 27.88 9.03
CA PRO A 166 -15.97 28.32 9.75
C PRO A 166 -17.17 28.55 8.81
N ASP A 167 -18.32 28.03 9.19
CA ASP A 167 -19.61 28.24 8.53
C ASP A 167 -20.75 28.18 9.55
N PRO A 168 -21.32 29.33 9.95
CA PRO A 168 -22.37 29.38 10.95
C PRO A 168 -23.70 28.76 10.47
N THR A 169 -23.84 28.48 9.17
CA THR A 169 -25.03 27.83 8.62
C THR A 169 -25.03 26.31 8.82
N LYS A 170 -23.88 25.71 9.18
CA LYS A 170 -23.75 24.28 9.45
C LYS A 170 -23.91 24.00 10.94
N LYS A 171 -24.50 22.85 11.28
CA LYS A 171 -24.65 22.38 12.68
C LYS A 171 -23.32 22.27 13.42
N SER A 172 -22.25 21.90 12.72
CA SER A 172 -20.88 21.82 13.24
C SER A 172 -20.18 23.19 13.40
N GLY A 173 -20.79 24.27 12.92
CA GLY A 173 -20.16 25.59 12.80
C GLY A 173 -19.04 25.65 11.75
N GLN A 174 -18.88 24.59 10.94
CA GLN A 174 -17.82 24.46 9.95
C GLN A 174 -18.30 23.73 8.70
N ARG A 175 -17.75 24.08 7.53
CA ARG A 175 -17.91 23.35 6.27
C ARG A 175 -16.56 22.85 5.76
N LEU A 176 -16.60 21.74 5.01
CA LEU A 176 -15.42 21.22 4.33
C LEU A 176 -15.29 21.84 2.94
N VAL A 177 -14.07 22.20 2.57
CA VAL A 177 -13.69 22.68 1.23
C VAL A 177 -12.40 22.04 0.78
N GLY A 178 -12.25 21.94 -0.54
CA GLY A 178 -11.04 21.44 -1.17
C GLY A 178 -9.94 22.48 -1.29
N ASP A 179 -8.85 22.10 -1.95
CA ASP A 179 -7.74 22.98 -2.29
C ASP A 179 -8.02 23.83 -3.55
N VAL A 180 -9.06 23.48 -4.30
CA VAL A 180 -9.53 24.16 -5.50
C VAL A 180 -10.79 24.96 -5.17
N LYS A 181 -10.88 26.19 -5.71
CA LYS A 181 -12.10 26.99 -5.65
C LYS A 181 -13.14 26.40 -6.61
N TYR A 182 -13.90 25.42 -6.12
CA TYR A 182 -14.81 24.57 -6.91
C TYR A 182 -15.73 25.36 -7.86
N GLU A 183 -16.40 26.40 -7.36
CA GLU A 183 -17.34 27.23 -8.15
C GLU A 183 -16.68 27.91 -9.35
N GLU A 184 -15.40 28.29 -9.24
CA GLU A 184 -14.66 28.89 -10.35
C GLU A 184 -14.09 27.84 -11.31
N ALA A 185 -13.83 26.63 -10.82
CA ALA A 185 -13.30 25.53 -11.62
C ALA A 185 -14.39 24.85 -12.48
N LEU A 186 -15.61 24.75 -11.93
CA LEU A 186 -16.75 24.07 -12.56
C LEU A 186 -17.07 24.53 -14.00
N PRO A 187 -17.10 25.84 -14.34
CA PRO A 187 -17.35 26.27 -15.71
C PRO A 187 -16.14 26.16 -16.65
N VAL A 188 -14.95 25.82 -16.15
CA VAL A 188 -13.69 25.78 -16.94
C VAL A 188 -13.23 24.36 -17.21
N ALA A 189 -13.25 23.51 -16.18
CA ALA A 189 -12.83 22.12 -16.26
C ALA A 189 -13.86 21.28 -17.03
N SER A 190 -13.43 20.22 -17.71
CA SER A 190 -14.38 19.22 -18.22
C SER A 190 -14.97 18.39 -17.08
N HIS A 191 -14.14 18.11 -16.07
CA HIS A 191 -14.51 17.37 -14.87
C HIS A 191 -13.81 17.98 -13.66
N VAL A 192 -14.52 18.11 -12.55
CA VAL A 192 -13.96 18.56 -11.27
C VAL A 192 -14.57 17.74 -10.14
N THR A 193 -13.73 17.24 -9.23
CA THR A 193 -14.22 16.51 -8.05
C THR A 193 -14.75 17.47 -6.99
N PRO A 194 -15.95 17.27 -6.44
CA PRO A 194 -16.45 18.07 -5.33
C PRO A 194 -15.74 17.73 -4.02
N VAL A 195 -15.69 18.71 -3.12
CA VAL A 195 -15.27 18.49 -1.72
C VAL A 195 -16.33 19.08 -0.80
N PRO A 196 -16.98 18.26 0.05
CA PRO A 196 -16.83 16.80 0.18
C PRO A 196 -17.48 16.01 -0.99
N GLY A 197 -17.23 14.70 -1.06
CA GLY A 197 -17.94 13.78 -1.97
C GLY A 197 -17.16 13.31 -3.20
N GLY A 198 -15.95 13.82 -3.42
CA GLY A 198 -15.07 13.39 -4.52
C GLY A 198 -14.08 12.30 -4.10
N VAL A 199 -12.84 12.69 -3.80
CA VAL A 199 -11.72 11.75 -3.53
C VAL A 199 -11.91 10.96 -2.23
N GLY A 200 -12.42 11.59 -1.16
CA GLY A 200 -12.55 10.95 0.17
C GLY A 200 -13.31 9.60 0.16
N PRO A 201 -14.52 9.50 -0.43
CA PRO A 201 -15.23 8.23 -0.57
C PRO A 201 -14.45 7.17 -1.36
N MET A 202 -13.65 7.57 -2.35
CA MET A 202 -12.82 6.65 -3.13
C MET A 202 -11.69 6.06 -2.30
N THR A 203 -11.11 6.82 -1.36
CA THR A 203 -10.09 6.29 -0.43
C THR A 203 -10.62 5.06 0.32
N VAL A 204 -11.86 5.10 0.81
CA VAL A 204 -12.49 3.96 1.50
C VAL A 204 -12.72 2.80 0.53
N ALA A 205 -13.21 3.07 -0.69
CA ALA A 205 -13.44 2.02 -1.68
C ALA A 205 -12.14 1.31 -2.07
N MET A 206 -11.04 2.05 -2.26
CA MET A 206 -9.73 1.49 -2.59
C MET A 206 -9.13 0.70 -1.42
N LEU A 207 -9.34 1.15 -0.18
CA LEU A 207 -8.97 0.39 1.00
C LEU A 207 -9.67 -0.98 1.03
N MET A 208 -10.98 -1.01 0.76
CA MET A 208 -11.73 -2.27 0.69
C MET A 208 -11.23 -3.15 -0.45
N GLN A 209 -10.95 -2.57 -1.61
CA GLN A 209 -10.38 -3.30 -2.75
C GLN A 209 -9.03 -3.94 -2.39
N ASN A 210 -8.09 -3.19 -1.80
CA ASN A 210 -6.80 -3.70 -1.34
C ASN A 210 -6.98 -4.80 -0.29
N THR A 211 -7.94 -4.64 0.62
CA THR A 211 -8.26 -5.67 1.64
C THR A 211 -8.73 -6.97 1.00
N VAL A 212 -9.63 -6.90 0.02
CA VAL A 212 -10.09 -8.08 -0.73
C VAL A 212 -8.94 -8.73 -1.49
N GLN A 213 -8.09 -7.93 -2.15
CA GLN A 213 -6.90 -8.45 -2.85
C GLN A 213 -5.96 -9.18 -1.89
N SER A 214 -5.74 -8.65 -0.69
CA SER A 214 -4.93 -9.30 0.34
C SER A 214 -5.51 -10.65 0.74
N ALA A 215 -6.80 -10.68 1.09
CA ALA A 215 -7.50 -11.90 1.47
C ALA A 215 -7.46 -12.96 0.34
N GLN A 216 -7.64 -12.55 -0.92
CA GLN A 216 -7.54 -13.45 -2.08
C GLN A 216 -6.12 -14.00 -2.29
N ARG A 217 -5.06 -13.22 -2.01
CA ARG A 217 -3.68 -13.71 -2.07
C ARG A 217 -3.44 -14.78 -1.01
N VAL A 218 -3.90 -14.55 0.21
CA VAL A 218 -3.79 -15.53 1.32
C VAL A 218 -4.60 -16.79 1.02
N ALA A 219 -5.86 -16.65 0.59
CA ALA A 219 -6.71 -17.78 0.24
C ALA A 219 -6.11 -18.64 -0.89
N ARG A 220 -5.61 -18.03 -1.96
CA ARG A 220 -4.93 -18.75 -3.04
C ARG A 220 -3.73 -19.53 -2.53
N ARG A 221 -2.91 -18.92 -1.67
CA ARG A 221 -1.76 -19.61 -1.06
C ARG A 221 -2.22 -20.81 -0.25
N LEU A 222 -3.25 -20.68 0.58
CA LEU A 222 -3.76 -21.80 1.39
C LEU A 222 -4.30 -22.94 0.51
N ILE A 223 -5.12 -22.62 -0.50
CA ILE A 223 -5.67 -23.61 -1.43
C ILE A 223 -4.54 -24.30 -2.21
N GLU A 224 -3.54 -23.57 -2.72
CA GLU A 224 -2.40 -24.18 -3.41
C GLU A 224 -1.60 -25.12 -2.49
N MET A 225 -1.57 -24.83 -1.19
CA MET A 225 -0.87 -25.64 -0.19
C MET A 225 -1.66 -26.87 0.26
N GLU A 226 -3.00 -26.83 0.30
CA GLU A 226 -3.86 -28.00 0.57
C GLU A 226 -3.56 -29.16 -0.39
N PHE A 227 -3.09 -28.88 -1.62
CA PHE A 227 -2.85 -29.91 -2.63
C PHE A 227 -1.38 -30.36 -2.77
N ARG A 228 -0.40 -29.65 -2.20
CA ARG A 228 1.04 -30.03 -2.15
C ARG A 228 1.85 -29.00 -1.35
N TRP A 229 2.78 -29.45 -0.50
CA TRP A 229 3.86 -28.57 -0.04
C TRP A 229 4.69 -28.12 -1.25
N CYS A 230 4.82 -26.81 -1.44
CA CYS A 230 5.66 -26.20 -2.48
C CYS A 230 7.14 -26.21 -2.07
N LEU A 231 7.66 -27.39 -1.73
CA LEU A 231 9.06 -27.58 -1.38
C LEU A 231 9.93 -27.30 -2.61
N LYS A 232 10.85 -26.34 -2.50
CA LYS A 232 11.87 -26.11 -3.53
C LYS A 232 13.17 -26.82 -3.12
N PRO A 233 13.58 -27.90 -3.79
CA PRO A 233 14.86 -28.53 -3.49
C PRO A 233 16.01 -27.53 -3.66
N LEU A 234 17.07 -27.67 -2.86
CA LEU A 234 18.29 -26.89 -3.09
C LEU A 234 18.88 -27.26 -4.46
N PRO A 235 19.41 -26.29 -5.21
CA PRO A 235 20.08 -26.58 -6.48
C PRO A 235 21.22 -27.58 -6.29
N LEU A 236 21.28 -28.62 -7.12
CA LEU A 236 22.37 -29.59 -7.12
C LEU A 236 23.58 -29.04 -7.88
N LYS A 237 24.76 -29.14 -7.28
CA LYS A 237 26.04 -28.86 -7.95
C LYS A 237 26.66 -30.19 -8.36
N LEU A 238 26.48 -30.58 -9.62
CA LEU A 238 27.01 -31.83 -10.15
C LEU A 238 28.53 -31.73 -10.32
N THR A 239 29.25 -32.80 -9.97
CA THR A 239 30.71 -32.91 -10.08
C THR A 239 31.09 -34.23 -10.75
N GLU A 240 32.16 -34.22 -11.54
CA GLU A 240 32.73 -35.42 -12.15
C GLU A 240 34.22 -35.55 -11.82
N PRO A 241 34.68 -36.71 -11.30
CA PRO A 241 33.89 -37.92 -11.01
C PRO A 241 32.88 -37.71 -9.88
N VAL A 242 31.88 -38.59 -9.80
CA VAL A 242 30.84 -38.54 -8.75
C VAL A 242 31.52 -38.72 -7.38
N PRO A 243 31.30 -37.81 -6.41
CA PRO A 243 31.92 -37.91 -5.09
C PRO A 243 31.35 -39.08 -4.30
N SER A 244 32.08 -39.50 -3.27
CA SER A 244 31.57 -40.49 -2.32
C SER A 244 30.45 -39.93 -1.44
N ASP A 245 29.60 -40.81 -0.88
CA ASP A 245 28.48 -40.42 -0.03
C ASP A 245 28.89 -39.52 1.15
N ILE A 246 30.07 -39.78 1.74
CA ILE A 246 30.59 -38.99 2.86
C ILE A 246 31.03 -37.59 2.44
N GLU A 247 31.54 -37.43 1.22
CA GLU A 247 31.90 -36.13 0.67
C GLU A 247 30.64 -35.31 0.37
N ILE A 248 29.61 -35.93 -0.20
CA ILE A 248 28.31 -35.30 -0.47
C ILE A 248 27.66 -34.83 0.84
N ALA A 249 27.59 -35.70 1.85
CA ALA A 249 26.97 -35.38 3.13
C ALA A 249 27.68 -34.24 3.88
N ARG A 250 29.01 -34.14 3.76
CA ARG A 250 29.80 -33.08 4.41
C ARG A 250 29.82 -31.77 3.64
N ALA A 251 29.69 -31.81 2.32
CA ALA A 251 29.73 -30.62 1.47
C ALA A 251 28.38 -29.87 1.43
N GLN A 252 27.27 -30.55 1.70
CA GLN A 252 25.95 -29.95 1.59
C GLN A 252 25.62 -29.05 2.78
N GLU A 253 25.22 -27.81 2.48
CA GLU A 253 24.62 -26.93 3.47
C GLU A 253 23.09 -27.16 3.50
N PRO A 254 22.50 -27.53 4.65
CA PRO A 254 21.06 -27.69 4.77
C PRO A 254 20.32 -26.39 4.44
N LYS A 255 19.11 -26.54 3.89
CA LYS A 255 18.23 -25.41 3.63
C LYS A 255 17.92 -24.66 4.92
N ASP A 256 17.86 -23.33 4.85
CA ASP A 256 17.44 -22.52 5.99
C ASP A 256 16.05 -22.97 6.46
N VAL A 257 15.95 -23.35 7.73
CA VAL A 257 14.74 -23.89 8.35
C VAL A 257 13.58 -22.88 8.32
N SER A 258 13.87 -21.57 8.27
CA SER A 258 12.84 -20.54 8.12
C SER A 258 12.17 -20.57 6.75
N VAL A 259 12.94 -20.83 5.68
CA VAL A 259 12.42 -20.99 4.33
C VAL A 259 11.62 -22.27 4.23
N LEU A 260 12.14 -23.37 4.79
CA LEU A 260 11.40 -24.64 4.84
C LEU A 260 10.06 -24.48 5.57
N ALA A 261 10.06 -23.82 6.74
CA ALA A 261 8.86 -23.55 7.52
C ALA A 261 7.81 -22.76 6.70
N GLN A 262 8.26 -21.76 5.94
CA GLN A 262 7.39 -20.98 5.06
C GLN A 262 6.81 -21.81 3.91
N GLU A 263 7.59 -22.73 3.33
CA GLU A 263 7.18 -23.62 2.23
C GLU A 263 6.16 -24.67 2.65
N ILE A 264 6.22 -25.13 3.91
CA ILE A 264 5.24 -26.07 4.49
C ILE A 264 4.06 -25.36 5.16
N GLY A 265 4.03 -24.03 5.18
CA GLY A 265 2.83 -23.26 5.56
C GLY A 265 2.76 -22.88 7.04
N LEU A 266 3.90 -22.96 7.74
CA LEU A 266 4.02 -22.37 9.05
C LEU A 266 4.14 -20.85 8.91
N ILE A 267 3.45 -20.14 9.78
CA ILE A 267 3.56 -18.67 9.86
C ILE A 267 4.66 -18.27 10.86
N PRO A 268 5.26 -17.07 10.74
CA PRO A 268 6.38 -16.67 11.59
C PRO A 268 6.13 -16.77 13.11
N SER A 269 4.90 -16.52 13.55
CA SER A 269 4.50 -16.60 14.96
C SER A 269 4.42 -18.03 15.52
N GLU A 270 4.42 -19.04 14.63
CA GLU A 270 4.41 -20.44 15.00
C GLU A 270 5.81 -21.04 15.09
N VAL A 271 6.84 -20.30 14.66
CA VAL A 271 8.18 -20.84 14.48
C VAL A 271 9.16 -20.05 15.32
N SER A 272 9.78 -20.71 16.29
CA SER A 272 10.89 -20.15 17.06
C SER A 272 12.21 -20.70 16.53
N LEU A 273 12.95 -19.87 15.79
CA LEU A 273 14.22 -20.24 15.15
C LEU A 273 15.37 -20.33 16.17
N TYR A 274 16.24 -21.32 16.00
CA TYR A 274 17.47 -21.53 16.76
C TYR A 274 18.63 -21.70 15.75
N GLY A 275 19.09 -20.57 15.21
CA GLY A 275 19.98 -20.55 14.04
C GLY A 275 19.25 -20.95 12.76
N THR A 276 20.00 -21.28 11.71
CA THR A 276 19.47 -21.55 10.36
C THR A 276 19.00 -22.99 10.16
N LYS A 277 19.28 -23.90 11.10
CA LYS A 277 19.07 -25.35 10.92
C LYS A 277 18.07 -25.98 11.89
N LYS A 278 17.62 -25.23 12.90
CA LYS A 278 16.75 -25.76 13.95
C LYS A 278 15.65 -24.76 14.29
N ALA A 279 14.44 -25.26 14.49
CA ALA A 279 13.31 -24.47 14.95
C ALA A 279 12.45 -25.27 15.93
N LYS A 280 11.71 -24.57 16.78
CA LYS A 280 10.57 -25.13 17.52
C LYS A 280 9.29 -24.66 16.87
N VAL A 281 8.34 -25.58 16.74
CA VAL A 281 7.00 -25.31 16.22
C VAL A 281 6.03 -25.19 17.39
N SER A 282 5.23 -24.13 17.39
CA SER A 282 4.21 -23.86 18.41
C SER A 282 3.04 -24.84 18.26
N LEU A 283 2.48 -25.29 19.38
CA LEU A 283 1.27 -26.14 19.38
C LEU A 283 0.03 -25.41 18.84
N LYS A 284 0.07 -24.07 18.74
CA LYS A 284 -0.98 -23.27 18.11
C LYS A 284 -1.25 -23.66 16.65
N VAL A 285 -0.27 -24.26 15.98
CA VAL A 285 -0.44 -24.82 14.63
C VAL A 285 -1.58 -25.83 14.60
N LEU A 286 -1.69 -26.68 15.63
CA LEU A 286 -2.72 -27.71 15.71
C LEU A 286 -4.12 -27.10 15.87
N GLU A 287 -4.23 -25.98 16.60
CA GLU A 287 -5.49 -25.24 16.73
C GLU A 287 -5.88 -24.56 15.42
N ARG A 288 -4.91 -23.96 14.71
CA ARG A 288 -5.16 -23.30 13.41
C ARG A 288 -5.59 -24.29 12.34
N LEU A 289 -4.94 -25.46 12.30
CA LEU A 289 -5.20 -26.50 11.31
C LEU A 289 -6.18 -27.57 11.81
N GLN A 290 -6.97 -27.29 12.86
CA GLN A 290 -7.87 -28.27 13.46
C GLN A 290 -8.96 -28.80 12.51
N TYR A 291 -9.24 -28.07 11.43
CA TYR A 291 -10.22 -28.42 10.40
C TYR A 291 -9.59 -29.11 9.18
N GLU A 292 -8.27 -29.27 9.15
CA GLU A 292 -7.54 -29.99 8.10
C GLU A 292 -7.41 -31.47 8.48
N ASP A 293 -7.86 -32.36 7.60
CA ASP A 293 -7.90 -33.81 7.85
C ASP A 293 -6.48 -34.40 8.06
N ASP A 294 -5.46 -33.83 7.40
CA ASP A 294 -4.07 -34.31 7.41
C ASP A 294 -3.15 -33.59 8.42
N ALA A 295 -3.66 -32.68 9.26
CA ALA A 295 -2.83 -31.88 10.17
C ALA A 295 -2.29 -32.63 11.41
N LYS A 296 -2.61 -33.93 11.57
CA LYS A 296 -2.28 -34.73 12.76
C LYS A 296 -1.00 -35.57 12.62
N TYR A 297 -0.32 -35.54 11.48
CA TYR A 297 0.87 -36.36 11.25
C TYR A 297 2.16 -35.68 11.77
N VAL A 298 2.89 -36.40 12.62
CA VAL A 298 4.22 -36.01 13.09
C VAL A 298 5.27 -36.71 12.23
N VAL A 299 6.05 -35.96 11.44
CA VAL A 299 7.26 -36.50 10.80
C VAL A 299 8.42 -36.38 11.78
N VAL A 300 8.88 -37.52 12.29
CA VAL A 300 10.17 -37.63 12.98
C VAL A 300 11.18 -38.13 11.96
N ALA A 301 12.02 -37.24 11.44
CA ALA A 301 13.17 -37.60 10.63
C ALA A 301 14.45 -37.19 11.39
N GLY A 302 15.32 -38.17 11.61
CA GLY A 302 16.66 -38.01 12.21
C GLY A 302 17.76 -37.99 11.16
#